data_AF-A0A2E9UQD1-F1
#
_entry.id   AF-A0A2E9UQD1-F1
#
_cell.length_a   1.000
_cell.length_b   1.000
_cell.length_c   1.000
_cell.angle_alpha   90.00
_cell.angle_beta   90.00
_cell.angle_gamma   90.00
#
_symmetry.space_group_name_H-M   'P 1'
#
loop_
_entity.id
_entity.type
_entity.pdbx_description
1 polymer ?
#
loop_
_entity_poly.entity_id
_entity_poly.type
_entity_poly.pdbx_seq_one_letter_code
_entity_poly.pdbx_strand_id
1 'polypeptide(L)'
;MSKPTSNHLLQTWSKTIPRPHDLKIANSDKQIAEYYEAGEPVIGITGGNVFTSLGGNTTLSYPATSTVTSCSIDIGCVIAGDSSFYFASSLLILNSFRPWASSGITNTQIVNGYRYAPNAHPGDGFMEEVESKLIMRQALIARKKIVSGDHLPHPQLRVRKGRTFTYDFFKAKRVILDSKSIGRHQGFSVEVFPHAIQVIVGFSN
;
A
#
# COMPACT_ATOMS: atom_id res chain seq x y z
N MET A 1 5.30 13.05 22.29
CA MET A 1 4.02 13.34 21.61
C MET A 1 3.26 12.02 21.45
N SER A 2 1.96 11.99 21.76
CA SER A 2 1.12 10.81 21.49
C SER A 2 1.02 10.57 19.99
N LYS A 3 1.09 9.30 19.53
CA LYS A 3 0.86 8.98 18.12
C LYS A 3 -0.58 9.39 17.74
N PRO A 4 -0.82 10.04 16.59
CA PRO A 4 -2.16 10.49 16.20
C PRO A 4 -3.14 9.31 16.11
N THR A 5 -4.42 9.52 16.41
CA THR A 5 -5.45 8.48 16.34
C THR A 5 -5.95 8.30 14.91
N SER A 6 -6.49 7.12 14.57
CA SER A 6 -7.05 6.87 13.23
C SER A 6 -8.15 7.88 12.85
N ASN A 7 -9.03 8.19 13.80
CA ASN A 7 -10.14 9.13 13.58
C ASN A 7 -9.62 10.54 13.22
N HIS A 8 -8.61 11.03 13.94
CA HIS A 8 -7.99 12.33 13.62
C HIS A 8 -7.35 12.32 12.23
N LEU A 9 -6.63 11.25 11.87
CA LEU A 9 -6.03 11.11 10.55
C LEU A 9 -7.10 11.12 9.45
N LEU A 10 -8.17 10.34 9.60
CA LEU A 10 -9.28 10.30 8.63
C LEU A 10 -10.08 11.61 8.50
N GLN A 11 -10.03 12.51 9.48
CA GLN A 11 -10.65 13.83 9.36
C GLN A 11 -9.77 14.84 8.61
N THR A 12 -8.46 14.59 8.57
CA THR A 12 -7.45 15.54 8.07
C THR A 12 -6.68 15.03 6.86
N TRP A 13 -6.97 13.80 6.42
CA TRP A 13 -6.24 13.16 5.33
C TRP A 13 -6.52 13.80 3.97
N SER A 14 -7.61 14.53 3.77
CA SER A 14 -7.88 15.21 2.49
C SER A 14 -8.04 16.71 2.68
N LYS A 15 -7.57 17.48 1.70
CA LYS A 15 -7.70 18.94 1.66
C LYS A 15 -7.60 19.46 0.24
N THR A 16 -8.23 20.60 -0.01
CA THR A 16 -8.10 21.33 -1.26
C THR A 16 -6.85 22.19 -1.25
N ILE A 17 -6.03 22.10 -2.30
CA ILE A 17 -4.82 22.90 -2.49
C ILE A 17 -4.79 23.49 -3.90
N PRO A 18 -4.07 24.60 -4.14
CA PRO A 18 -3.67 24.98 -5.50
C PRO A 18 -2.82 23.87 -6.11
N ARG A 19 -3.06 23.53 -7.38
CA ARG A 19 -2.23 22.54 -8.07
C ARG A 19 -0.78 23.07 -8.20
N PRO A 20 0.24 22.33 -7.73
CA PRO A 20 1.64 22.70 -7.95
C PRO A 20 1.98 22.69 -9.45
N HIS A 21 2.79 23.67 -9.88
CA HIS A 21 3.24 23.76 -11.27
C HIS A 21 4.21 22.62 -11.64
N ASP A 22 5.21 22.37 -10.79
CA ASP A 22 6.27 21.38 -11.03
C ASP A 22 5.98 20.03 -10.37
N LEU A 23 4.74 19.57 -10.51
CA LEU A 23 4.28 18.34 -9.86
C LEU A 23 4.92 17.10 -10.51
N LYS A 24 5.70 16.34 -9.74
CA LYS A 24 6.15 14.99 -10.16
C LYS A 24 4.95 14.06 -10.26
N ILE A 25 4.92 13.23 -11.30
CA ILE A 25 3.84 12.27 -11.54
C ILE A 25 4.39 10.85 -11.37
N ALA A 26 3.77 10.08 -10.47
CA ALA A 26 4.02 8.66 -10.28
C ALA A 26 2.97 7.82 -11.02
N ASN A 27 3.42 6.85 -11.81
CA ASN A 27 2.56 5.93 -12.55
C ASN A 27 2.38 4.57 -11.85
N SER A 28 3.04 4.37 -10.70
CA SER A 28 3.05 3.13 -9.92
C SER A 28 3.30 3.41 -8.44
N ASP A 29 2.88 2.50 -7.55
CA ASP A 29 3.09 2.65 -6.10
C ASP A 29 4.58 2.69 -5.73
N LYS A 30 5.43 1.96 -6.48
CA LYS A 30 6.89 2.03 -6.34
C LYS A 30 7.42 3.45 -6.51
N GLN A 31 6.93 4.18 -7.51
CA GLN A 31 7.38 5.56 -7.75
C GLN A 31 6.89 6.53 -6.67
N ILE A 32 5.75 6.26 -6.03
CA ILE A 32 5.30 7.03 -4.86
C ILE A 32 6.34 6.92 -3.74
N ALA A 33 6.82 5.70 -3.44
CA ALA A 33 7.85 5.49 -2.44
C ALA A 33 9.19 6.15 -2.82
N GLU A 34 9.58 6.09 -4.10
CA GLU A 34 10.80 6.75 -4.61
C GLU A 34 10.73 8.27 -4.47
N TYR A 35 9.59 8.90 -4.75
CA TYR A 35 9.40 10.34 -4.57
C TYR A 35 9.31 10.76 -3.11
N TYR A 36 8.70 9.93 -2.25
CA TYR A 36 8.75 10.15 -0.79
C TYR A 36 10.20 10.15 -0.28
N GLU A 37 11.00 9.16 -0.70
CA GLU A 37 12.41 9.07 -0.32
C GLU A 37 13.25 10.24 -0.86
N ALA A 38 12.89 10.76 -2.04
CA ALA A 38 13.49 11.97 -2.61
C ALA A 38 13.05 13.27 -1.91
N GLY A 39 12.10 13.22 -0.97
CA GLY A 39 11.62 14.37 -0.21
C GLY A 39 10.54 15.19 -0.91
N GLU A 40 9.87 14.64 -1.93
CA GLU A 40 8.77 15.34 -2.61
C GLU A 40 7.57 15.48 -1.66
N PRO A 41 7.11 16.69 -1.36
CA PRO A 41 6.03 16.90 -0.38
C PRO A 41 4.64 16.55 -0.96
N VAL A 42 4.49 16.67 -2.27
CA VAL A 42 3.24 16.44 -3.00
C VAL A 42 3.54 15.91 -4.40
N ILE A 43 2.81 14.88 -4.81
CA ILE A 43 2.96 14.26 -6.13
C ILE A 43 1.59 14.04 -6.80
N GLY A 44 1.58 13.93 -8.12
CA GLY A 44 0.45 13.42 -8.87
C GLY A 44 0.56 11.90 -9.02
N ILE A 45 -0.57 11.21 -9.05
CA ILE A 45 -0.60 9.76 -9.31
C ILE A 45 -1.55 9.41 -10.47
N THR A 46 -1.11 8.50 -11.34
CA THR A 46 -1.85 8.04 -12.53
C THR A 46 -2.04 6.53 -12.61
N GLY A 47 -1.47 5.78 -11.67
CA GLY A 47 -1.54 4.32 -11.66
C GLY A 47 -1.14 3.72 -10.32
N GLY A 48 -1.31 2.40 -10.21
CA GLY A 48 -1.05 1.66 -8.98
C GLY A 48 -2.30 1.39 -8.13
N ASN A 49 -2.08 0.66 -7.05
CA ASN A 49 -3.10 0.26 -6.10
C ASN A 49 -3.63 1.46 -5.29
N VAL A 50 -2.77 2.43 -4.93
CA VAL A 50 -3.19 3.65 -4.24
C VAL A 50 -4.11 4.45 -5.14
N PHE A 51 -3.72 4.70 -6.40
CA PHE A 51 -4.54 5.38 -7.39
C PHE A 51 -5.91 4.70 -7.54
N THR A 52 -5.93 3.38 -7.70
CA THR A 52 -7.17 2.61 -7.86
C THR A 52 -8.06 2.71 -6.61
N SER A 53 -7.47 2.61 -5.42
CA SER A 53 -8.20 2.66 -4.14
C SER A 53 -8.79 4.04 -3.86
N LEU A 54 -8.17 5.10 -4.39
CA LEU A 54 -8.68 6.47 -4.29
C LEU A 54 -9.70 6.82 -5.39
N GLY A 55 -10.16 5.84 -6.18
CA GLY A 55 -11.12 6.08 -7.26
C GLY A 55 -10.50 6.73 -8.49
N GLY A 56 -9.22 6.45 -8.75
CA GLY A 56 -8.45 7.02 -9.83
C GLY A 56 -9.11 6.96 -11.20
N ASN A 57 -9.05 8.08 -11.91
CA ASN A 57 -9.54 8.22 -13.27
C ASN A 57 -8.50 8.95 -14.12
N THR A 58 -8.01 8.29 -15.17
CA THR A 58 -6.96 8.82 -16.06
C THR A 58 -7.46 9.82 -17.08
N THR A 59 -8.79 10.02 -17.20
CA THR A 59 -9.37 11.04 -18.09
C THR A 59 -9.48 12.41 -17.44
N LEU A 60 -9.33 12.48 -16.10
CA LEU A 60 -9.30 13.75 -15.39
C LEU A 60 -7.96 14.43 -15.62
N SER A 61 -8.02 15.69 -16.04
CA SER A 61 -6.84 16.55 -16.18
C SER A 61 -7.14 17.92 -15.64
N TYR A 62 -6.35 18.33 -14.64
CA TYR A 62 -6.53 19.60 -13.95
C TYR A 62 -5.56 20.65 -14.49
N PRO A 63 -6.00 21.82 -14.97
CA PRO A 63 -5.11 22.92 -15.32
C PRO A 63 -4.23 23.33 -14.13
N ALA A 64 -3.02 23.83 -14.37
CA ALA A 64 -2.10 24.24 -13.29
C ALA A 64 -2.67 25.32 -12.36
N THR A 65 -3.62 26.11 -12.84
CA THR A 65 -4.28 27.18 -12.07
C THR A 65 -5.48 26.70 -11.25
N SER A 66 -5.87 25.43 -11.36
CA SER A 66 -7.02 24.89 -10.65
C SER A 66 -6.68 24.52 -9.21
N THR A 67 -7.69 24.55 -8.35
CA THR A 67 -7.64 23.93 -7.03
C THR A 67 -8.00 22.45 -7.16
N VAL A 68 -7.20 21.60 -6.52
CA VAL A 68 -7.35 20.14 -6.56
C VAL A 68 -7.46 19.57 -5.16
N THR A 69 -8.15 18.43 -5.04
CA THR A 69 -8.15 17.66 -3.79
C THR A 69 -6.85 16.86 -3.69
N SER A 70 -6.12 17.07 -2.61
CA SER A 70 -4.96 16.28 -2.21
C SER A 70 -5.33 15.36 -1.06
N CYS A 71 -4.72 14.18 -1.03
CA CYS A 71 -4.87 13.18 0.03
C CYS A 71 -3.49 12.86 0.64
N SER A 72 -3.34 13.03 1.94
CA SER A 72 -2.23 12.50 2.72
C SER A 72 -2.34 10.99 2.82
N ILE A 73 -1.29 10.29 2.42
CA ILE A 73 -1.21 8.83 2.47
C ILE A 73 -0.05 8.37 3.36
N ASP A 74 -0.22 7.18 3.89
CA ASP A 74 0.75 6.51 4.75
C ASP A 74 1.82 5.80 3.91
N ILE A 75 3.04 5.75 4.42
CA ILE A 75 4.15 5.00 3.83
C ILE A 75 4.59 3.90 4.80
N GLY A 76 4.81 2.71 4.27
CA GLY A 76 5.44 1.63 5.02
C GLY A 76 6.95 1.67 4.87
N CYS A 77 7.68 1.40 5.95
CA CYS A 77 9.12 1.22 5.95
C CYS A 77 9.45 -0.18 6.44
N VAL A 78 10.20 -0.94 5.64
CA VAL A 78 10.79 -2.21 6.04
C VAL A 78 12.20 -1.95 6.54
N ILE A 79 12.49 -2.43 7.75
CA ILE A 79 13.82 -2.36 8.37
C ILE A 79 14.37 -3.79 8.43
N ALA A 80 15.44 -4.04 7.68
CA ALA A 80 16.08 -5.35 7.58
C ALA A 80 17.60 -5.20 7.75
N GLY A 81 18.11 -5.54 8.94
CA GLY A 81 19.47 -5.22 9.33
C GLY A 81 19.68 -3.71 9.32
N ASP A 82 20.73 -3.25 8.65
CA ASP A 82 21.06 -1.82 8.51
C ASP A 82 20.39 -1.14 7.32
N SER A 83 19.54 -1.86 6.57
CA SER A 83 18.84 -1.32 5.40
C SER A 83 17.38 -0.96 5.72
N SER A 84 16.93 0.18 5.21
CA SER A 84 15.52 0.59 5.19
C SER A 84 14.98 0.64 3.77
N PHE A 85 13.74 0.22 3.56
CA PHE A 85 13.07 0.24 2.26
C PHE A 85 11.62 0.73 2.38
N TYR A 86 11.23 1.69 1.56
CA TYR A 86 9.88 2.25 1.59
C TYR A 86 8.93 1.59 0.58
N PHE A 87 7.64 1.59 0.91
CA PHE A 87 6.55 1.16 0.04
C PHE A 87 5.27 1.96 0.34
N ALA A 88 4.49 2.24 -0.71
CA ALA A 88 3.28 3.05 -0.64
C ALA A 88 1.99 2.23 -0.57
N SER A 89 1.98 1.02 -1.14
CA SER A 89 0.77 0.18 -1.16
C SER A 89 0.95 -1.13 -0.42
N SER A 90 1.91 -1.95 -0.85
CA SER A 90 1.90 -3.36 -0.47
C SER A 90 3.30 -3.96 -0.27
N LEU A 91 3.36 -4.85 0.70
CA LEU A 91 4.47 -5.74 0.98
C LEU A 91 3.99 -7.19 0.85
N LEU A 92 4.68 -8.00 0.06
CA LEU A 92 4.41 -9.43 -0.11
C LEU A 92 5.57 -10.26 0.41
N ILE A 93 5.26 -11.27 1.22
CA ILE A 93 6.20 -12.23 1.78
C ILE A 93 5.96 -13.59 1.14
N LEU A 94 6.86 -13.98 0.24
CA LEU A 94 6.69 -15.18 -0.56
C LEU A 94 7.43 -16.39 0.03
N ASN A 95 6.72 -17.51 0.12
CA ASN A 95 7.27 -18.80 0.47
C ASN A 95 7.85 -19.50 -0.77
N SER A 96 9.12 -19.94 -0.71
CA SER A 96 9.84 -20.47 -1.88
C SER A 96 9.25 -21.75 -2.49
N PHE A 97 8.63 -22.61 -1.68
CA PHE A 97 8.04 -23.88 -2.13
C PHE A 97 6.51 -23.91 -2.06
N ARG A 98 5.89 -22.81 -1.59
CA ARG A 98 4.44 -22.67 -1.44
C ARG A 98 4.01 -21.22 -1.71
N PRO A 99 4.19 -20.69 -2.92
CA PRO A 99 3.84 -19.31 -3.25
C PRO A 99 2.35 -18.98 -3.05
N TRP A 100 1.50 -20.01 -2.97
CA TRP A 100 0.07 -19.91 -2.65
C TRP A 100 -0.25 -19.73 -1.16
N ALA A 101 0.73 -19.95 -0.27
CA ALA A 101 0.61 -19.72 1.16
C ALA A 101 1.47 -18.50 1.54
N SER A 102 1.22 -17.35 0.93
CA SER A 102 1.95 -16.11 1.18
C SER A 102 1.25 -15.26 2.24
N SER A 103 2.00 -14.39 2.90
CA SER A 103 1.44 -13.28 3.67
C SER A 103 1.74 -11.97 2.97
N GLY A 104 0.93 -10.95 3.23
CA GLY A 104 1.19 -9.60 2.76
C GLY A 104 0.69 -8.57 3.75
N ILE A 105 1.22 -7.36 3.66
CA ILE A 105 0.75 -6.17 4.36
C ILE A 105 0.31 -5.17 3.30
N THR A 106 -0.81 -4.49 3.53
CA THR A 106 -1.32 -3.46 2.61
C THR A 106 -2.06 -2.35 3.37
N ASN A 107 -1.99 -1.11 2.85
CA ASN A 107 -2.91 -0.01 3.22
C ASN A 107 -3.99 0.23 2.16
N THR A 108 -3.92 -0.45 1.01
CA THR A 108 -4.91 -0.34 -0.06
C THR A 108 -5.91 -1.48 -0.04
N GLN A 109 -7.15 -1.19 -0.44
CA GLN A 109 -8.20 -2.20 -0.54
C GLN A 109 -7.91 -3.22 -1.65
N ILE A 110 -7.31 -2.72 -2.72
CA ILE A 110 -6.98 -3.49 -3.92
C ILE A 110 -5.46 -3.65 -3.97
N VAL A 111 -5.01 -4.87 -4.26
CA VAL A 111 -3.61 -5.20 -4.57
C VAL A 111 -3.61 -6.03 -5.85
N ASN A 112 -2.96 -5.55 -6.90
CA ASN A 112 -2.89 -6.23 -8.21
C ASN A 112 -4.26 -6.60 -8.80
N GLY A 113 -5.26 -5.73 -8.64
CA GLY A 113 -6.62 -5.95 -9.15
C GLY A 113 -7.50 -6.86 -8.26
N TYR A 114 -6.98 -7.31 -7.12
CA TYR A 114 -7.69 -8.17 -6.17
C TYR A 114 -8.06 -7.39 -4.91
N ARG A 115 -9.32 -7.46 -4.46
CA ARG A 115 -9.75 -6.83 -3.20
C ARG A 115 -9.21 -7.63 -2.01
N TYR A 116 -8.00 -7.28 -1.55
CA TYR A 116 -7.22 -8.06 -0.59
C TYR A 116 -7.54 -7.71 0.87
N ALA A 117 -7.84 -6.44 1.14
CA ALA A 117 -8.08 -5.92 2.48
C ALA A 117 -9.22 -4.88 2.45
N PRO A 118 -10.49 -5.30 2.52
CA PRO A 118 -11.64 -4.42 2.26
C PRO A 118 -11.71 -3.16 3.14
N ASN A 119 -11.14 -3.23 4.34
CA ASN A 119 -11.16 -2.14 5.33
C ASN A 119 -9.85 -1.33 5.36
N ALA A 120 -8.86 -1.70 4.54
CA ALA A 120 -7.62 -0.95 4.44
C ALA A 120 -7.89 0.43 3.83
N HIS A 121 -7.20 1.43 4.38
CA HIS A 121 -7.35 2.82 3.95
C HIS A 121 -5.96 3.45 3.80
N PRO A 122 -5.64 4.10 2.66
CA PRO A 122 -4.30 4.60 2.40
C PRO A 122 -3.79 5.67 3.38
N GLY A 123 -4.65 6.33 4.15
CA GLY A 123 -4.31 7.46 5.03
C GLY A 123 -4.91 7.39 6.44
N ASP A 124 -5.17 6.20 6.98
CA ASP A 124 -5.75 6.04 8.34
C ASP A 124 -4.70 5.82 9.44
N GLY A 125 -3.42 5.73 9.05
CA GLY A 125 -2.27 5.49 9.88
C GLY A 125 -2.09 4.04 10.29
N PHE A 126 -2.64 3.08 9.54
CA PHE A 126 -2.52 1.64 9.80
C PHE A 126 -2.31 0.87 8.50
N MET A 127 -1.79 -0.34 8.64
CA MET A 127 -1.81 -1.33 7.57
C MET A 127 -2.50 -2.60 8.06
N GLU A 128 -2.96 -3.40 7.10
CA GLU A 128 -3.56 -4.71 7.35
C GLU A 128 -2.63 -5.80 6.84
N GLU A 129 -2.17 -6.64 7.76
CA GLU A 129 -1.53 -7.91 7.44
C GLU A 129 -2.61 -8.93 7.11
N VAL A 130 -2.48 -9.58 5.97
CA VAL A 130 -3.31 -10.68 5.51
C VAL A 130 -2.44 -11.91 5.33
N GLU A 131 -2.70 -12.94 6.12
CA GLU A 131 -1.98 -14.22 6.03
C GLU A 131 -2.84 -15.26 5.31
N SER A 132 -2.33 -15.78 4.19
CA SER A 132 -2.96 -16.89 3.47
C SER A 132 -2.27 -18.21 3.80
N LYS A 133 -3.01 -19.14 4.43
CA LYS A 133 -2.57 -20.53 4.66
C LYS A 133 -3.18 -21.53 3.69
N LEU A 134 -3.68 -21.05 2.55
CA LEU A 134 -4.44 -21.86 1.60
C LEU A 134 -3.60 -23.01 1.01
N ILE A 135 -4.25 -24.12 0.66
CA ILE A 135 -3.66 -25.17 -0.18
C ILE A 135 -3.80 -24.76 -1.66
N MET A 136 -2.93 -25.19 -2.58
CA MET A 136 -2.93 -24.78 -4.00
C MET A 136 -4.31 -24.69 -4.65
N ARG A 137 -5.14 -25.73 -4.51
CA ARG A 137 -6.50 -25.76 -5.08
C ARG A 137 -7.40 -24.68 -4.47
N GLN A 138 -7.30 -24.45 -3.16
CA GLN A 138 -8.03 -23.39 -2.47
C GLN A 138 -7.53 -22.00 -2.86
N ALA A 139 -6.23 -21.83 -3.08
CA ALA A 139 -5.67 -20.57 -3.57
C ALA A 139 -6.16 -20.24 -4.99
N LEU A 140 -6.31 -21.24 -5.86
CA LEU A 140 -6.87 -21.05 -7.20
C LEU A 140 -8.35 -20.65 -7.15
N ILE A 141 -9.13 -21.31 -6.30
CA ILE A 141 -10.56 -21.00 -6.08
C ILE A 141 -10.72 -19.61 -5.44
N ALA A 142 -9.91 -19.29 -4.43
CA ALA A 142 -9.89 -17.99 -3.77
C ALA A 142 -9.52 -16.89 -4.77
N ARG A 143 -8.50 -17.08 -5.63
CA ARG A 143 -8.15 -16.13 -6.69
C ARG A 143 -9.35 -15.83 -7.61
N LYS A 144 -10.11 -16.84 -8.01
CA LYS A 144 -11.32 -16.65 -8.84
C LYS A 144 -12.41 -15.85 -8.11
N LYS A 145 -12.61 -16.09 -6.81
CA LYS A 145 -13.62 -15.39 -6.00
C LYS A 145 -13.21 -13.96 -5.60
N ILE A 146 -11.91 -13.70 -5.42
CA ILE A 146 -11.40 -12.36 -5.10
C ILE A 146 -11.59 -11.41 -6.31
N VAL A 147 -11.65 -11.93 -7.54
CA VAL A 147 -11.99 -11.12 -8.74
C VAL A 147 -13.46 -10.66 -8.71
N SER A 148 -14.39 -11.49 -8.25
CA SER A 148 -15.82 -11.12 -8.22
C SER A 148 -16.22 -10.27 -7.01
N GLY A 149 -15.36 -10.17 -6.00
CA GLY A 149 -15.68 -9.46 -4.76
C GLY A 149 -16.67 -10.21 -3.85
N ASP A 150 -17.07 -11.42 -4.23
CA ASP A 150 -17.98 -12.26 -3.46
C ASP A 150 -17.27 -12.86 -2.24
N HIS A 151 -17.36 -12.09 -1.16
CA HIS A 151 -17.27 -12.52 0.23
C HIS A 151 -15.92 -13.13 0.62
N LEU A 152 -15.05 -12.29 1.20
CA LEU A 152 -14.04 -12.74 2.16
C LEU A 152 -14.73 -13.03 3.50
N PRO A 153 -15.06 -14.30 3.74
CA PRO A 153 -14.44 -14.95 4.88
C PRO A 153 -14.08 -16.38 4.51
N HIS A 154 -12.89 -16.59 3.93
CA HIS A 154 -12.31 -17.93 4.04
C HIS A 154 -11.81 -18.06 5.49
N PRO A 155 -12.19 -19.10 6.27
CA PRO A 155 -11.85 -19.27 7.70
C PRO A 155 -10.34 -19.32 8.02
N GLN A 156 -9.49 -19.19 7.01
CA GLN A 156 -8.04 -19.32 7.10
C GLN A 156 -7.29 -18.03 6.74
N LEU A 157 -8.00 -16.92 6.52
CA LEU A 157 -7.40 -15.61 6.33
C LEU A 157 -7.39 -14.88 7.67
N ARG A 158 -6.20 -14.78 8.24
CA ARG A 158 -6.00 -13.97 9.45
C ARG A 158 -5.68 -12.56 9.02
N VAL A 159 -6.53 -11.62 9.41
CA VAL A 159 -6.33 -10.18 9.20
C VAL A 159 -5.87 -9.56 10.52
N ARG A 160 -4.73 -8.86 10.50
CA ARG A 160 -4.22 -8.10 11.65
C ARG A 160 -3.97 -6.66 11.22
N LYS A 161 -4.65 -5.72 11.87
CA LYS A 161 -4.42 -4.29 11.67
C LYS A 161 -3.35 -3.79 12.64
N GLY A 162 -2.40 -2.98 12.18
CA GLY A 162 -1.29 -2.52 13.00
C GLY A 162 -0.48 -1.38 12.39
N ARG A 163 0.36 -0.77 13.23
CA ARG A 163 1.36 0.25 12.84
C ARG A 163 2.78 -0.30 12.78
N THR A 164 2.98 -1.43 13.42
CA THR A 164 4.26 -2.10 13.51
C THR A 164 4.04 -3.59 13.36
N PHE A 165 4.87 -4.22 12.54
CA PHE A 165 4.85 -5.66 12.32
C PHE A 165 6.27 -6.16 12.46
N THR A 166 6.45 -7.30 13.11
CA THR A 166 7.77 -7.93 13.24
C THR A 166 7.67 -9.34 12.72
N TYR A 167 8.64 -9.71 11.90
CA TYR A 167 8.76 -11.02 11.31
C TYR A 167 10.10 -11.63 11.68
N ASP A 168 10.05 -12.87 12.13
CA ASP A 168 11.21 -13.74 12.30
C ASP A 168 10.84 -15.12 11.74
N PHE A 169 11.60 -15.58 10.76
CA PHE A 169 11.34 -16.81 10.03
C PHE A 169 12.48 -17.80 10.25
N PHE A 170 12.14 -19.09 10.29
CA PHE A 170 13.15 -20.15 10.33
C PHE A 170 14.04 -20.19 9.08
N LYS A 171 13.52 -19.77 7.91
CA LYS A 171 14.27 -19.66 6.66
C LYS A 171 13.98 -18.31 6.00
N ALA A 172 15.01 -17.71 5.40
CA ALA A 172 14.88 -16.47 4.66
C ALA A 172 13.79 -16.57 3.58
N LYS A 173 12.91 -15.57 3.51
CA LYS A 173 11.79 -15.48 2.56
C LYS A 173 11.99 -14.33 1.60
N ARG A 174 11.49 -14.45 0.37
CA ARG A 174 11.56 -13.36 -0.60
C ARG A 174 10.55 -12.29 -0.21
N VAL A 175 11.00 -11.03 -0.17
CA VAL A 175 10.17 -9.86 0.14
C VAL A 175 10.06 -8.98 -1.11
N ILE A 176 8.83 -8.55 -1.39
CA ILE A 176 8.49 -7.70 -2.53
C ILE A 176 7.70 -6.50 -2.00
N LEU A 177 8.11 -5.30 -2.38
CA LEU A 177 7.55 -4.00 -2.02
C LEU A 177 7.05 -3.31 -3.29
N ASP A 178 5.75 -3.07 -3.43
CA ASP A 178 5.18 -2.43 -4.62
C ASP A 178 5.72 -2.99 -5.95
N SER A 179 5.81 -4.32 -6.04
CA SER A 179 6.41 -5.07 -7.17
C SER A 179 7.94 -5.04 -7.30
N LYS A 180 8.67 -4.31 -6.46
CA LYS A 180 10.14 -4.32 -6.34
C LYS A 180 10.60 -5.37 -5.33
N SER A 181 11.44 -6.31 -5.74
CA SER A 181 12.02 -7.27 -4.78
C SER A 181 13.19 -6.64 -4.03
N ILE A 182 13.22 -6.79 -2.69
CA ILE A 182 14.34 -6.36 -1.83
C ILE A 182 15.23 -7.54 -1.40
N GLY A 183 15.14 -8.67 -2.12
CA GLY A 183 15.88 -9.89 -1.81
C GLY A 183 15.18 -10.81 -0.81
N ARG A 184 15.98 -11.60 -0.09
CA ARG A 184 15.50 -12.60 0.87
C ARG A 184 15.92 -12.21 2.29
N HIS A 185 14.97 -12.23 3.21
CA HIS A 185 15.18 -11.81 4.59
C HIS A 185 14.68 -12.88 5.55
N GLN A 186 15.48 -13.19 6.57
CA GLN A 186 15.11 -14.12 7.64
C GLN A 186 14.26 -13.43 8.71
N GLY A 187 14.58 -12.18 9.04
CA GLY A 187 13.76 -11.34 9.89
C GLY A 187 13.81 -9.89 9.45
N PHE A 188 12.74 -9.15 9.73
CA PHE A 188 12.61 -7.72 9.48
C PHE A 188 11.44 -7.16 10.28
N SER A 189 11.43 -5.85 10.48
CA SER A 189 10.26 -5.14 10.99
C SER A 189 9.66 -4.22 9.92
N VAL A 190 8.41 -3.85 10.12
CA VAL A 190 7.68 -2.90 9.31
C VAL A 190 7.14 -1.83 10.23
N GLU A 191 7.36 -0.57 9.88
CA GLU A 191 6.75 0.59 10.55
C GLU A 191 5.92 1.39 9.55
N VAL A 192 4.74 1.83 9.99
CA VAL A 192 3.86 2.72 9.24
C VAL A 192 4.14 4.16 9.63
N PHE A 193 4.42 4.99 8.62
CA PHE A 193 4.57 6.45 8.70
C PHE A 193 3.24 7.08 8.26
N PRO A 194 2.39 7.53 9.20
CA PRO A 194 1.10 8.07 8.85
C PRO A 194 1.22 9.41 8.13
N HIS A 195 0.37 9.66 7.12
CA HIS A 195 0.32 10.94 6.40
C HIS A 195 1.70 11.43 5.91
N ALA A 196 2.50 10.51 5.40
CA ALA A 196 3.90 10.73 5.06
C ALA A 196 4.10 11.51 3.74
N ILE A 197 3.18 11.39 2.79
CA ILE A 197 3.24 12.12 1.50
C ILE A 197 1.84 12.53 1.05
N GLN A 198 1.71 13.66 0.34
CA GLN A 198 0.45 14.07 -0.28
C GLN A 198 0.40 13.60 -1.73
N VAL A 199 -0.75 13.05 -2.13
CA VAL A 199 -1.03 12.65 -3.51
C VAL A 199 -2.24 13.40 -4.04
N ILE A 200 -2.19 13.74 -5.32
CA ILE A 200 -3.33 14.23 -6.09
C ILE A 200 -3.72 13.12 -7.07
N VAL A 201 -5.01 12.92 -7.28
CA VAL A 201 -5.54 11.88 -8.19
C VAL A 201 -6.14 12.54 -9.43
N GLY A 202 -5.80 12.03 -10.62
CA GLY A 202 -6.43 12.46 -11.88
C GLY A 202 -5.55 13.37 -12.74
N PHE A 203 -4.58 12.77 -13.42
CA PHE A 203 -3.77 13.43 -14.43
C PHE A 203 -3.86 12.63 -15.73
N SER A 204 -4.13 13.31 -16.85
CA SER A 204 -3.80 12.77 -18.16
C SER A 204 -2.30 12.98 -18.40
N ASN A 205 -1.61 11.93 -18.86
CA ASN A 205 -0.26 12.09 -19.44
C ASN A 205 -0.31 12.96 -20.69
#